data_AF-A0AAX3FT65-F1
#
_entry.id   AF-A0AAX3FT65-F1
#
_cell.length_a   1.000
_cell.length_b   1.000
_cell.length_c   1.000
_cell.angle_alpha   90.00
_cell.angle_beta   90.00
_cell.angle_gamma   90.00
#
_symmetry.space_group_name_H-M   'P 1'
#
loop_
_entity.id
_entity.type
_entity.pdbx_description
1 polymer ?
#
loop_
_entity_poly.entity_id
_entity_poly.type
_entity_poly.pdbx_seq_one_letter_code
_entity_poly.pdbx_strand_id
1 'polypeptide(L)'
;MLHATEALHAILHQPLDYLHPHRGGVPALFEVPAVRALLNQSLLRGLGLSCPHPQQLKRNPWADLWVAHWRHLPVVARLMGAHLMWPQLARGARMRELDAPARAFARIDLGNRPAVAVSEADGLEQSLSALGLAALTAWHQHIPEALMQRLFLQFSPRVVELQQALPVQAPNSSLFILAVQHARIHQNPC
;
A
#
# COMPACT_ATOMS: atom_id res chain seq x y z
N MET A 1 -13.45 0.15 19.64
CA MET A 1 -14.28 0.65 18.51
C MET A 1 -14.03 2.12 18.18
N LEU A 2 -13.86 3.02 19.16
CA LEU A 2 -13.54 4.44 18.94
C LEU A 2 -12.30 4.67 18.04
N HIS A 3 -11.22 3.92 18.28
CA HIS A 3 -9.98 4.06 17.50
C HIS A 3 -10.10 3.68 16.02
N ALA A 4 -11.02 2.79 15.65
CA ALA A 4 -11.23 2.43 14.24
C ALA A 4 -11.95 3.56 13.49
N THR A 5 -12.89 4.24 14.16
CA THR A 5 -13.59 5.40 13.60
C THR A 5 -12.65 6.60 13.49
N GLU A 6 -11.79 6.83 14.49
CA GLU A 6 -10.75 7.85 14.46
C GLU A 6 -9.72 7.60 13.35
N ALA A 7 -9.23 6.36 13.23
CA ALA A 7 -8.31 5.98 12.15
C ALA A 7 -8.94 6.16 10.78
N LEU A 8 -10.20 5.74 10.60
CA LEU A 8 -10.93 5.95 9.36
C LEU A 8 -11.10 7.45 9.05
N HIS A 9 -11.44 8.25 10.03
CA HIS A 9 -11.55 9.70 9.87
C HIS A 9 -10.21 10.32 9.45
N ALA A 10 -9.10 9.92 10.08
CA ALA A 10 -7.76 10.37 9.68
C ALA A 10 -7.42 9.96 8.24
N ILE A 11 -7.72 8.72 7.83
CA ILE A 11 -7.53 8.27 6.44
C ILE A 11 -8.33 9.15 5.47
N LEU A 12 -9.60 9.40 5.79
CA LEU A 12 -10.49 10.16 4.91
C LEU A 12 -10.11 11.64 4.79
N HIS A 13 -9.63 12.25 5.87
CA HIS A 13 -9.48 13.71 5.95
C HIS A 13 -8.04 14.22 6.08
N GLN A 14 -7.05 13.35 6.29
CA GLN A 14 -5.65 13.74 6.52
C GLN A 14 -4.68 13.04 5.56
N PRO A 15 -4.83 13.18 4.22
CA PRO A 15 -3.96 12.53 3.24
C PRO A 15 -2.47 12.86 3.39
N LEU A 16 -2.11 14.02 3.93
CA LEU A 16 -0.70 14.40 4.15
C LEU A 16 0.02 13.51 5.17
N ASP A 17 -0.71 12.72 5.96
CA ASP A 17 -0.14 11.78 6.93
C ASP A 17 0.41 10.49 6.30
N TYR A 18 0.00 10.20 5.07
CA TYR A 18 0.37 8.98 4.35
C TYR A 18 0.73 9.24 2.89
N LEU A 19 0.78 10.50 2.46
CA LEU A 19 1.18 10.89 1.12
C LEU A 19 2.65 10.50 0.89
N HIS A 20 2.90 9.79 -0.20
CA HIS A 20 4.25 9.42 -0.59
C HIS A 20 5.10 10.67 -0.88
N PRO A 21 6.36 10.77 -0.42
CA PRO A 21 7.19 11.96 -0.59
C PRO A 21 7.37 12.44 -2.05
N HIS A 22 7.45 11.51 -3.00
CA HIS A 22 7.50 11.84 -4.45
C HIS A 22 6.23 12.47 -5.02
N ARG A 23 5.13 12.56 -4.26
CA ARG A 23 3.90 13.27 -4.65
C ARG A 23 3.85 14.70 -4.10
N GLY A 24 4.87 15.10 -3.36
CA GLY A 24 4.94 16.38 -2.66
C GLY A 24 5.21 16.18 -1.18
N GLY A 25 5.91 17.15 -0.58
CA GLY A 25 6.08 17.27 0.85
C GLY A 25 5.44 18.57 1.33
N VAL A 26 5.11 18.62 2.62
CA VAL A 26 4.69 19.86 3.27
C VAL A 26 5.94 20.55 3.81
N PRO A 27 6.31 21.74 3.32
CA PRO A 27 7.36 22.53 3.96
C PRO A 27 7.10 22.71 5.45
N ALA A 28 8.14 22.65 6.28
CA ALA A 28 8.02 22.75 7.74
C ALA A 28 7.26 24.02 8.20
N LEU A 29 7.35 25.11 7.43
CA LEU A 29 6.61 26.35 7.65
C LEU A 29 5.08 26.17 7.69
N PHE A 30 4.56 25.13 7.05
CA PHE A 30 3.13 24.82 6.94
C PHE A 30 2.66 23.68 7.86
N GLU A 31 3.49 23.26 8.82
CA GLU A 31 3.13 22.22 9.80
C GLU A 31 2.22 22.74 10.94
N VAL A 32 1.86 24.03 10.92
CA VAL A 32 0.84 24.57 11.82
C VAL A 32 -0.49 23.84 11.58
N PRO A 33 -1.17 23.31 12.63
CA PRO A 33 -2.34 22.45 12.47
C PRO A 33 -3.45 23.03 11.57
N ALA A 34 -3.74 24.32 11.69
CA ALA A 34 -4.75 25.00 10.87
C ALA A 34 -4.36 25.05 9.38
N VAL A 35 -3.07 25.31 9.08
CA VAL A 35 -2.55 25.33 7.72
C VAL A 35 -2.54 23.93 7.13
N ARG A 36 -2.07 22.93 7.90
CA ARG A 36 -2.08 21.52 7.50
C ARG A 36 -3.50 21.03 7.18
N ALA A 37 -4.50 21.43 7.98
CA ALA A 37 -5.90 21.12 7.71
C ALA A 37 -6.39 21.71 6.37
N LEU A 38 -6.05 22.97 6.08
CA LEU A 38 -6.37 23.61 4.79
C LEU A 38 -5.70 22.90 3.61
N LEU A 39 -4.42 22.50 3.77
CA LEU A 39 -3.69 21.77 2.73
C LEU A 39 -4.30 20.40 2.47
N ASN A 40 -4.66 19.65 3.52
CA ASN A 40 -5.38 18.38 3.39
C ASN A 40 -6.69 18.55 2.60
N GLN A 41 -7.51 19.55 2.95
CA GLN A 41 -8.76 19.84 2.22
C GLN A 41 -8.52 20.25 0.77
N SER A 42 -7.46 21.02 0.51
CA SER A 42 -7.09 21.44 -0.84
C SER A 42 -6.62 20.27 -1.69
N LEU A 43 -5.83 19.36 -1.12
CA LEU A 43 -5.40 18.12 -1.77
C LEU A 43 -6.60 17.21 -2.10
N LEU A 44 -7.50 16.99 -1.14
CA LEU A 44 -8.72 16.19 -1.36
C LEU A 44 -9.57 16.73 -2.51
N ARG A 45 -9.78 18.07 -2.55
CA ARG A 45 -10.53 18.73 -3.62
C ARG A 45 -9.80 18.68 -4.96
N GLY A 46 -8.51 19.00 -4.98
CA GLY A 46 -7.69 19.03 -6.20
C GLY A 46 -7.57 17.67 -6.88
N LEU A 47 -7.62 16.59 -6.09
CA LEU A 47 -7.61 15.21 -6.59
C LEU A 47 -9.00 14.61 -6.81
N GLY A 48 -10.08 15.36 -6.54
CA GLY A 48 -11.46 14.88 -6.70
C GLY A 48 -11.82 13.70 -5.79
N LEU A 49 -11.19 13.59 -4.62
CA LEU A 49 -11.35 12.43 -3.74
C LEU A 49 -12.68 12.47 -3.00
N SER A 50 -13.43 11.36 -3.08
CA SER A 50 -14.68 11.22 -2.34
C SER A 50 -14.42 11.32 -0.83
N CYS A 51 -15.24 12.10 -0.11
CA CYS A 51 -15.15 12.25 1.34
C CYS A 51 -16.50 11.89 1.99
N PRO A 52 -16.96 10.62 1.84
CA PRO A 52 -18.18 10.17 2.49
C PRO A 52 -18.04 10.24 4.01
N HIS A 53 -19.16 10.40 4.71
CA HIS A 53 -19.17 10.33 6.16
C HIS A 53 -18.76 8.91 6.60
N PRO A 54 -17.95 8.72 7.67
CA PRO A 54 -17.46 7.38 8.05
C PRO A 54 -18.55 6.32 8.23
N GLN A 55 -19.74 6.72 8.66
CA GLN A 55 -20.90 5.83 8.85
C GLN A 55 -21.52 5.34 7.52
N GLN A 56 -21.25 6.02 6.40
CA GLN A 56 -21.76 5.65 5.07
C GLN A 56 -20.89 4.59 4.37
N LEU A 57 -19.66 4.36 4.84
CA LEU A 57 -18.82 3.30 4.27
C LEU A 57 -19.33 1.94 4.74
N LYS A 58 -19.56 1.05 3.79
CA LYS A 58 -19.84 -0.37 4.08
C LYS A 58 -18.61 -0.98 4.73
N ARG A 59 -18.69 -1.24 6.03
CA ARG A 59 -17.63 -1.90 6.79
C ARG A 59 -17.71 -3.41 6.61
N ASN A 60 -16.56 -4.03 6.46
CA ASN A 60 -16.39 -5.48 6.52
C ASN A 60 -15.02 -5.79 7.14
N PRO A 61 -14.75 -7.05 7.53
CA PRO A 61 -13.51 -7.41 8.21
C PRO A 61 -12.24 -7.04 7.44
N TRP A 62 -12.27 -7.06 6.11
CA TRP A 62 -11.12 -6.68 5.28
C TRP A 62 -10.88 -5.18 5.27
N ALA A 63 -11.93 -4.37 5.09
CA ALA A 63 -11.85 -2.92 5.19
C ALA A 63 -11.35 -2.48 6.57
N ASP A 64 -11.83 -3.13 7.63
CA ASP A 64 -11.39 -2.86 9.00
C ASP A 64 -9.91 -3.19 9.22
N LEU A 65 -9.45 -4.32 8.67
CA LEU A 65 -8.04 -4.73 8.73
C LEU A 65 -7.14 -3.76 7.97
N TRP A 66 -7.59 -3.27 6.81
CA TRP A 66 -6.89 -2.24 6.04
C TRP A 66 -6.79 -0.92 6.80
N VAL A 67 -7.89 -0.46 7.41
CA VAL A 67 -7.90 0.76 8.23
C VAL A 67 -6.93 0.62 9.41
N ALA A 68 -6.94 -0.53 10.09
CA ALA A 68 -6.06 -0.79 11.22
C ALA A 68 -4.56 -0.78 10.85
N HIS A 69 -4.23 -1.15 9.60
CA HIS A 69 -2.85 -1.24 9.12
C HIS A 69 -2.54 -0.24 8.01
N TRP A 70 -3.30 0.85 7.90
CA TRP A 70 -3.28 1.75 6.75
C TRP A 70 -1.88 2.24 6.39
N ARG A 71 -1.15 2.77 7.38
CA ARG A 71 0.22 3.29 7.19
C ARG A 71 1.26 2.20 6.87
N HIS A 72 0.95 0.93 7.13
CA HIS A 72 1.83 -0.20 6.84
C HIS A 72 1.57 -0.80 5.45
N LEU A 73 0.49 -0.41 4.76
CA LEU A 73 0.12 -0.96 3.46
C LEU A 73 1.24 -0.87 2.40
N PRO A 74 2.09 0.18 2.34
CA PRO A 74 3.23 0.20 1.43
C PRO A 74 4.25 -0.91 1.70
N VAL A 75 4.54 -1.20 2.97
CA VAL A 75 5.46 -2.29 3.32
C VAL A 75 4.82 -3.65 3.11
N VAL A 76 3.52 -3.79 3.43
CA VAL A 76 2.74 -5.00 3.12
C VAL A 76 2.78 -5.26 1.61
N ALA A 77 2.51 -4.25 0.79
CA ALA A 77 2.64 -4.33 -0.67
C ALA A 77 4.04 -4.79 -1.07
N ARG A 78 5.10 -4.15 -0.57
CA ARG A 78 6.48 -4.55 -0.89
C ARG A 78 6.76 -6.03 -0.58
N LEU A 79 6.29 -6.54 0.57
CA LEU A 79 6.42 -7.95 0.94
C LEU A 79 5.65 -8.87 -0.01
N MET A 80 4.40 -8.51 -0.33
CA MET A 80 3.59 -9.25 -1.31
C MET A 80 4.27 -9.29 -2.68
N GLY A 81 4.80 -8.16 -3.13
CA GLY A 81 5.56 -8.05 -4.37
C GLY A 81 6.83 -8.91 -4.37
N ALA A 82 7.58 -8.95 -3.27
CA ALA A 82 8.76 -9.80 -3.13
C ALA A 82 8.42 -11.29 -3.21
N HIS A 83 7.31 -11.72 -2.61
CA HIS A 83 6.81 -13.08 -2.74
C HIS A 83 6.41 -13.41 -4.18
N LEU A 84 5.65 -12.52 -4.84
CA LEU A 84 5.19 -12.72 -6.21
C LEU A 84 6.35 -12.72 -7.23
N MET A 85 7.38 -11.92 -6.97
CA MET A 85 8.57 -11.79 -7.83
C MET A 85 9.65 -12.85 -7.56
N TRP A 86 9.45 -13.74 -6.56
CA TRP A 86 10.45 -14.74 -6.19
C TRP A 86 11.03 -15.52 -7.38
N PRO A 87 10.24 -16.02 -8.35
CA PRO A 87 10.79 -16.79 -9.46
C PRO A 87 11.75 -15.98 -10.35
N GLN A 88 11.53 -14.67 -10.52
CA GLN A 88 12.46 -13.80 -11.26
C GLN A 88 13.69 -13.48 -10.40
N LEU A 89 13.50 -13.17 -9.12
CA LEU A 89 14.61 -12.85 -8.21
C LEU A 89 15.58 -14.02 -8.02
N ALA A 90 15.06 -15.24 -7.96
CA ALA A 90 15.85 -16.46 -7.85
C ALA A 90 16.67 -16.70 -9.13
N ARG A 91 16.05 -16.57 -10.31
CA ARG A 91 16.73 -16.74 -11.61
C ARG A 91 17.80 -15.68 -11.87
N GLY A 92 17.53 -14.43 -11.53
CA GLY A 92 18.47 -13.32 -11.72
C GLY A 92 19.52 -13.16 -10.62
N ALA A 93 19.57 -14.06 -9.62
CA ALA A 93 20.41 -13.94 -8.42
C ALA A 93 20.21 -12.63 -7.61
N ARG A 94 19.10 -11.92 -7.83
CA ARG A 94 18.77 -10.61 -7.24
C ARG A 94 18.21 -10.70 -5.81
N MET A 95 18.02 -11.91 -5.30
CA MET A 95 17.60 -12.15 -3.91
C MET A 95 18.47 -11.47 -2.86
N ARG A 96 19.75 -11.21 -3.19
CA ARG A 96 20.71 -10.55 -2.30
C ARG A 96 20.45 -9.04 -2.17
N GLU A 97 19.76 -8.43 -3.12
CA GLU A 97 19.38 -7.01 -3.11
C GLU A 97 18.25 -6.73 -2.12
N LEU A 98 17.47 -7.75 -1.72
CA LEU A 98 16.44 -7.61 -0.69
C LEU A 98 17.07 -7.51 0.70
N ASP A 99 16.49 -6.70 1.59
CA ASP A 99 16.77 -6.79 3.02
C ASP A 99 16.40 -8.16 3.62
N ALA A 100 16.93 -8.46 4.81
CA ALA A 100 16.72 -9.77 5.42
C ALA A 100 15.22 -10.10 5.66
N PRO A 101 14.38 -9.18 6.17
CA PRO A 101 12.95 -9.45 6.34
C PRO A 101 12.23 -9.74 5.01
N ALA A 102 12.40 -8.92 3.98
CA ALA A 102 11.73 -9.13 2.70
C ALA A 102 12.20 -10.44 2.04
N ARG A 103 13.48 -10.77 2.17
CA ARG A 103 14.05 -12.02 1.68
C ARG A 103 13.47 -13.25 2.39
N ALA A 104 13.30 -13.17 3.71
CA ALA A 104 12.68 -14.24 4.50
C ALA A 104 11.22 -14.44 4.09
N PHE A 105 10.46 -13.34 3.95
CA PHE A 105 9.08 -13.40 3.52
C PHE A 105 8.90 -13.96 2.10
N ALA A 106 9.74 -13.52 1.15
CA ALA A 106 9.66 -13.95 -0.24
C ALA A 106 9.85 -15.46 -0.42
N ARG A 107 10.51 -16.14 0.53
CA ARG A 107 10.73 -17.59 0.54
C ARG A 107 9.51 -18.40 0.95
N ILE A 108 8.56 -17.81 1.67
CA ILE A 108 7.39 -18.52 2.19
C ILE A 108 6.62 -19.11 1.01
N ASP A 109 6.38 -20.42 1.03
CA ASP A 109 5.55 -21.08 0.03
C ASP A 109 4.08 -20.88 0.37
N LEU A 110 3.35 -20.19 -0.52
CA LEU A 110 1.91 -19.91 -0.41
C LEU A 110 1.16 -20.45 -1.63
N GLY A 111 1.76 -21.41 -2.35
CA GLY A 111 1.21 -22.00 -3.55
C GLY A 111 1.51 -21.19 -4.80
N ASN A 112 0.50 -21.05 -5.67
CA ASN A 112 0.71 -20.56 -7.03
C ASN A 112 1.21 -19.10 -7.06
N ARG A 113 2.32 -18.89 -7.76
CA ARG A 113 2.88 -17.57 -8.04
C ARG A 113 2.71 -17.30 -9.54
N PRO A 114 1.88 -16.34 -9.95
CA PRO A 114 1.69 -16.05 -11.36
C PRO A 114 3.03 -15.66 -12.00
N ALA A 115 3.24 -16.06 -13.25
CA ALA A 115 4.36 -15.57 -14.03
C ALA A 115 4.11 -14.08 -14.31
N VAL A 116 5.02 -13.23 -13.83
CA VAL A 116 4.93 -11.78 -14.01
C VAL A 116 6.08 -11.35 -14.91
N ALA A 117 5.77 -10.71 -16.03
CA ALA A 117 6.76 -10.00 -16.81
C ALA A 117 7.04 -8.66 -16.11
N VAL A 118 8.16 -8.58 -15.41
CA VAL A 118 8.68 -7.32 -14.88
C VAL A 118 9.83 -6.90 -15.76
N SER A 119 9.83 -5.65 -16.22
CA SER A 119 10.95 -5.11 -16.98
C SER A 119 12.19 -4.98 -16.09
N GLU A 120 13.32 -5.49 -16.56
CA GLU A 120 14.61 -5.34 -15.85
C GLU A 120 15.11 -3.89 -15.84
N ALA A 121 14.59 -3.04 -16.72
CA ALA A 121 14.90 -1.62 -16.75
C ALA A 121 14.27 -0.85 -15.58
N ASP A 122 13.23 -1.39 -14.95
CA ASP A 122 12.64 -0.80 -13.76
C ASP A 122 13.46 -1.15 -12.51
N GLY A 123 13.67 -0.18 -11.63
CA GLY A 123 14.39 -0.41 -10.37
C GLY A 123 13.66 -1.43 -9.50
N LEU A 124 14.40 -2.34 -8.86
CA LEU A 124 13.85 -3.46 -8.08
C LEU A 124 12.74 -3.03 -7.12
N GLU A 125 13.01 -2.01 -6.30
CA GLU A 125 12.05 -1.51 -5.30
C GLU A 125 10.74 -0.99 -5.93
N GLN A 126 10.82 -0.41 -7.13
CA GLN A 126 9.64 0.05 -7.85
C GLN A 126 8.83 -1.14 -8.37
N SER A 127 9.50 -2.16 -8.92
CA SER A 127 8.86 -3.38 -9.38
C SER A 127 8.18 -4.16 -8.25
N LEU A 128 8.84 -4.31 -7.11
CA LEU A 128 8.28 -4.95 -5.92
C LEU A 128 7.04 -4.19 -5.44
N SER A 129 7.14 -2.88 -5.32
CA SER A 129 6.04 -2.04 -4.87
C SER A 129 4.87 -2.05 -5.86
N ALA A 130 5.13 -2.07 -7.18
CA ALA A 130 4.10 -2.13 -8.21
C ALA A 130 3.35 -3.46 -8.20
N LEU A 131 4.07 -4.58 -8.04
CA LEU A 131 3.47 -5.90 -7.89
C LEU A 131 2.64 -6.03 -6.62
N GLY A 132 3.16 -5.50 -5.52
CA GLY A 132 2.46 -5.40 -4.26
C GLY A 132 1.18 -4.59 -4.35
N LEU A 133 1.26 -3.41 -4.97
CA LEU A 133 0.11 -2.56 -5.20
C LEU A 133 -0.92 -3.26 -6.09
N ALA A 134 -0.49 -3.95 -7.16
CA ALA A 134 -1.39 -4.75 -7.99
C ALA A 134 -2.15 -5.79 -7.15
N ALA A 135 -1.44 -6.50 -6.28
CA ALA A 135 -2.03 -7.49 -5.38
C ALA A 135 -2.99 -6.86 -4.34
N LEU A 136 -2.74 -5.64 -3.88
CA LEU A 136 -3.66 -4.89 -3.02
C LEU A 136 -4.90 -4.42 -3.80
N THR A 137 -4.73 -3.89 -5.02
CA THR A 137 -5.86 -3.41 -5.85
C THR A 137 -6.79 -4.54 -6.31
N ALA A 138 -6.33 -5.80 -6.30
CA ALA A 138 -7.17 -6.97 -6.51
C ALA A 138 -8.37 -7.05 -5.53
N TRP A 139 -8.28 -6.36 -4.40
CA TRP A 139 -9.33 -6.30 -3.38
C TRP A 139 -10.40 -5.23 -3.64
N HIS A 140 -10.40 -4.52 -4.77
CA HIS A 140 -11.33 -3.42 -5.06
C HIS A 140 -12.82 -3.74 -4.85
N GLN A 141 -13.25 -4.99 -5.05
CA GLN A 141 -14.64 -5.41 -4.81
C GLN A 141 -15.01 -5.50 -3.32
N HIS A 142 -14.01 -5.66 -2.45
CA HIS A 142 -14.19 -5.83 -1.01
C HIS A 142 -13.86 -4.56 -0.23
N ILE A 143 -13.06 -3.65 -0.79
CA ILE A 143 -12.63 -2.44 -0.09
C ILE A 143 -13.41 -1.24 -0.60
N PRO A 144 -13.99 -0.40 0.29
CA PRO A 144 -14.67 0.81 -0.12
C PRO A 144 -13.83 1.68 -1.07
N GLU A 145 -14.46 2.20 -2.11
CA GLU A 145 -13.80 3.01 -3.14
C GLU A 145 -13.03 4.21 -2.54
N ALA A 146 -13.60 4.87 -1.53
CA ALA A 146 -12.94 5.97 -0.84
C ALA A 146 -11.56 5.59 -0.25
N LEU A 147 -11.39 4.34 0.20
CA LEU A 147 -10.10 3.81 0.63
C LEU A 147 -9.23 3.46 -0.58
N MET A 148 -9.78 2.82 -1.62
CA MET A 148 -9.02 2.52 -2.85
C MET A 148 -8.39 3.77 -3.47
N GLN A 149 -9.15 4.86 -3.60
CA GLN A 149 -8.64 6.13 -4.13
C GLN A 149 -7.44 6.67 -3.32
N ARG A 150 -7.44 6.45 -2.01
CA ARG A 150 -6.39 6.92 -1.09
C ARG A 150 -5.20 5.97 -1.01
N LEU A 151 -5.38 4.68 -1.32
CA LEU A 151 -4.30 3.70 -1.35
C LEU A 151 -3.16 4.18 -2.26
N PHE A 152 -3.50 4.65 -3.47
CA PHE A 152 -2.53 5.10 -4.47
C PHE A 152 -1.67 6.29 -4.01
N LEU A 153 -2.17 7.10 -3.07
CA LEU A 153 -1.42 8.23 -2.52
C LEU A 153 -0.20 7.79 -1.70
N GLN A 154 -0.22 6.56 -1.17
CA GLN A 154 0.88 5.99 -0.38
C GLN A 154 2.05 5.48 -1.24
N PHE A 155 1.90 5.46 -2.57
CA PHE A 155 2.92 4.97 -3.49
C PHE A 155 3.41 6.09 -4.40
N SER A 156 4.67 6.03 -4.85
CA SER A 156 5.19 7.00 -5.81
C SER A 156 4.40 6.98 -7.14
N PRO A 157 4.35 8.09 -7.91
CA PRO A 157 3.71 8.10 -9.22
C PRO A 157 4.19 6.98 -10.14
N ARG A 158 5.51 6.77 -10.20
CA ARG A 158 6.12 5.71 -11.02
C ARG A 158 5.63 4.31 -10.66
N VAL A 159 5.47 4.01 -9.36
CA VAL A 159 4.94 2.71 -8.91
C VAL A 159 3.49 2.51 -9.37
N VAL A 160 2.68 3.57 -9.34
CA VAL A 160 1.28 3.51 -9.80
C VAL A 160 1.23 3.30 -11.32
N GLU A 161 2.05 4.00 -12.10
CA GLU A 161 2.17 3.78 -13.55
C GLU A 161 2.54 2.32 -13.89
N LEU A 162 3.56 1.78 -13.20
CA LEU A 162 3.99 0.40 -13.40
C LEU A 162 2.89 -0.59 -13.03
N GLN A 163 2.16 -0.33 -11.94
CA GLN A 163 1.08 -1.20 -11.51
C GLN A 163 -0.06 -1.25 -12.54
N GLN A 164 -0.39 -0.13 -13.19
CA GLN A 164 -1.44 -0.07 -14.20
C GLN A 164 -1.13 -0.91 -15.45
N ALA A 165 0.16 -1.15 -15.74
CA ALA A 165 0.58 -2.01 -16.84
C ALA A 165 0.54 -3.51 -16.50
N LEU A 166 0.36 -3.88 -15.22
CA LEU A 166 0.32 -5.26 -14.78
C LEU A 166 -1.05 -5.90 -15.03
N PRO A 167 -1.10 -7.23 -15.27
CA PRO A 167 -2.38 -7.93 -15.39
C PRO A 167 -3.17 -7.89 -14.09
N VAL A 168 -4.50 -7.91 -14.21
CA VAL A 168 -5.41 -7.99 -13.07
C VAL A 168 -5.17 -9.30 -12.32
N GLN A 169 -5.07 -9.20 -10.99
CA GLN A 169 -4.84 -10.33 -10.10
C GLN A 169 -6.12 -10.65 -9.31
N ALA A 170 -6.22 -11.89 -8.83
CA ALA A 170 -7.23 -12.26 -7.85
C ALA A 170 -6.76 -11.92 -6.42
N PRO A 171 -7.66 -11.53 -5.50
CA PRO A 171 -7.28 -11.28 -4.12
C PRO A 171 -6.78 -12.57 -3.45
N ASN A 172 -5.65 -12.50 -2.76
CA ASN A 172 -5.06 -13.61 -2.01
C ASN A 172 -5.02 -13.27 -0.51
N SER A 173 -5.95 -13.83 0.25
CA SER A 173 -6.12 -13.60 1.70
C SER A 173 -4.91 -14.04 2.51
N SER A 174 -4.37 -15.22 2.24
CA SER A 174 -3.21 -15.79 2.94
C SER A 174 -1.97 -14.91 2.75
N LEU A 175 -1.71 -14.49 1.51
CA LEU A 175 -0.59 -13.60 1.18
C LEU A 175 -0.71 -12.26 1.91
N PHE A 176 -1.90 -11.65 1.90
CA PHE A 176 -2.13 -10.38 2.58
C PHE A 176 -1.98 -10.50 4.11
N ILE A 177 -2.64 -11.48 4.74
CA ILE A 177 -2.59 -11.66 6.20
C ILE A 177 -1.16 -11.91 6.68
N LEU A 178 -0.42 -12.79 6.01
CA LEU A 178 0.96 -13.09 6.38
C LEU A 178 1.87 -11.88 6.18
N ALA A 179 1.69 -11.11 5.10
CA ALA A 179 2.45 -9.89 4.87
C ALA A 179 2.18 -8.84 5.97
N VAL A 180 0.92 -8.69 6.41
CA VAL A 180 0.57 -7.84 7.55
C VAL A 180 1.25 -8.30 8.83
N GLN A 181 1.17 -9.60 9.15
CA GLN A 181 1.80 -10.16 10.35
C GLN A 181 3.31 -9.95 10.34
N HIS A 182 3.95 -10.25 9.22
CA HIS A 182 5.39 -10.10 9.04
C HIS A 182 5.83 -8.62 9.12
N ALA A 183 5.09 -7.70 8.49
CA ALA A 183 5.35 -6.27 8.59
C ALA A 183 5.34 -5.78 10.04
N ARG A 184 4.38 -6.23 10.87
CA ARG A 184 4.29 -5.85 12.28
C ARG A 184 5.47 -6.35 13.12
N ILE A 185 5.95 -7.57 12.86
CA ILE A 185 7.05 -8.16 13.63
C ILE A 185 8.36 -7.41 13.37
N HIS A 186 8.60 -6.98 12.13
CA HIS A 186 9.89 -6.41 11.71
C HIS A 186 9.93 -4.87 11.64
N GLN A 187 8.81 -4.17 11.84
CA GLN A 187 8.74 -2.69 11.89
C GLN A 187 8.54 -2.10 13.29
N ASN A 188 8.31 -2.93 14.31
CA ASN A 188 8.43 -2.48 15.69
C ASN A 188 9.90 -2.64 16.09
N PRO A 189 10.70 -1.55 16.14
CA PRO A 189 11.97 -1.64 16.86
C PRO A 189 11.65 -2.03 18.31
N CYS A 190 12.37 -3.01 18.83
CA CYS A 190 12.43 -3.24 20.27
C CYS A 190 12.89 -1.97 20.99
#